data_AF-A0A6V7I194-F1
#
_entry.id   AF-A0A6V7I194-F1
#
_cell.length_a   1.000
_cell.length_b   1.000
_cell.length_c   1.000
_cell.angle_alpha   90.00
_cell.angle_beta   90.00
_cell.angle_gamma   90.00
#
_symmetry.space_group_name_H-M   'P 1'
#
loop_
_entity.id
_entity.type
_entity.pdbx_description
1 polymer ?
#
loop_
_entity_poly.entity_id
_entity_poly.type
_entity_poly.pdbx_seq_one_letter_code
_entity_poly.pdbx_strand_id
1 'polypeptide(L)' 'LLCHLDDACTSNPCHQGAICDTSPINGSFTCSCASGYKGLDCSEDIDECEQ' A
#
# COMPACT_ATOMS: atom_id res chain seq x y z
N LEU A 1 -14.08 8.37 -6.16
CA LEU A 1 -13.51 9.33 -5.20
C LEU A 1 -14.53 10.42 -4.93
N LEU A 2 -14.58 10.95 -3.70
CA LEU A 2 -15.22 12.25 -3.46
C LEU A 2 -14.41 13.31 -4.21
N CYS A 3 -15.07 14.25 -4.88
CA CYS A 3 -14.41 15.22 -5.77
C CYS A 3 -13.37 16.14 -5.07
N HIS A 4 -13.31 16.11 -3.74
CA HIS A 4 -12.40 16.92 -2.93
C HIS A 4 -11.25 16.12 -2.33
N LEU A 5 -11.12 14.84 -2.67
CA LEU A 5 -10.13 13.94 -2.09
C LEU A 5 -9.03 13.67 -3.11
N ASP A 6 -7.79 13.92 -2.72
CA ASP A 6 -6.64 13.68 -3.58
C ASP A 6 -6.34 12.18 -3.67
N ASP A 7 -5.80 11.74 -4.80
CA ASP A 7 -5.48 10.33 -5.00
C ASP A 7 -4.09 10.02 -4.39
N ALA A 8 -4.10 9.41 -3.20
CA ALA A 8 -2.88 9.13 -2.45
C ALA A 8 -1.93 8.15 -3.15
N CYS A 9 -2.43 7.38 -4.13
CA CYS A 9 -1.60 6.49 -4.93
C CYS A 9 -0.75 7.19 -6.00
N THR A 10 -1.01 8.47 -6.29
CA THR A 10 -0.24 9.25 -7.29
C THR A 10 1.25 9.36 -6.96
N SER A 11 1.61 9.36 -5.67
CA SER A 11 3.02 9.43 -5.24
C SER A 11 3.73 8.06 -5.24
N ASN A 12 3.04 7.01 -5.69
CA ASN A 12 3.43 5.61 -5.53
C ASN A 12 3.83 5.22 -4.10
N PRO A 13 2.87 5.28 -3.14
CA PRO A 13 2.81 4.60 -1.87
C PRO A 13 3.76 3.46 -1.66
N CYS A 14 3.42 2.42 -2.43
CA CYS A 14 3.73 1.06 -2.08
C CYS A 14 4.98 0.60 -2.79
N HIS A 15 5.67 -0.33 -2.14
CA HIS A 15 6.79 -1.06 -2.68
C HIS A 15 6.43 -1.83 -3.95
N GLN A 16 7.46 -2.17 -4.71
CA GLN A 16 7.28 -2.70 -6.05
C GLN A 16 6.55 -4.05 -6.06
N GLY A 17 5.48 -4.13 -6.86
CA GLY A 17 4.64 -5.32 -6.93
C GLY A 17 3.47 -5.34 -5.95
N ALA A 18 3.35 -4.33 -5.07
CA ALA A 18 2.16 -4.12 -4.26
C ALA A 18 1.07 -3.35 -5.04
N ILE A 19 -0.19 -3.57 -4.66
CA ILE A 19 -1.35 -2.85 -5.21
C ILE A 19 -1.67 -1.68 -4.28
N CYS A 20 -1.74 -0.47 -4.83
CA CYS A 20 -2.12 0.73 -4.09
C CYS A 20 -3.60 1.05 -4.33
N ASP A 21 -4.37 1.23 -3.25
CA ASP A 21 -5.76 1.68 -3.28
C ASP A 21 -5.96 2.95 -2.44
N THR A 22 -6.62 3.95 -3.01
CA THR A 22 -7.00 5.16 -2.28
C THR A 22 -8.33 4.94 -1.54
N SER A 23 -8.32 5.14 -0.22
CA SER A 23 -9.50 5.05 0.64
C SER A 23 -10.55 6.11 0.24
N PRO A 24 -11.77 5.73 -0.14
CA PRO A 24 -12.81 6.68 -0.53
C PRO A 24 -13.37 7.48 0.65
N ILE A 25 -13.04 7.10 1.90
CA ILE A 25 -13.54 7.71 3.13
C ILE A 25 -12.62 8.84 3.61
N ASN A 26 -11.31 8.57 3.64
CA ASN A 26 -10.32 9.48 4.25
C ASN A 26 -9.23 9.95 3.28
N GLY A 27 -9.16 9.36 2.08
CA GLY A 27 -8.13 9.69 1.07
C GLY A 27 -6.77 9.11 1.40
N SER A 28 -6.66 8.29 2.43
CA SER A 28 -5.43 7.57 2.76
C SER A 28 -5.17 6.48 1.72
N PHE A 29 -3.90 6.19 1.46
CA PHE A 29 -3.54 5.00 0.68
C PHE A 29 -3.62 3.74 1.56
N THR A 30 -3.87 2.61 0.91
CA THR A 30 -3.74 1.27 1.48
C THR A 30 -2.95 0.43 0.49
N CYS A 31 -1.93 -0.27 0.96
CA CYS A 31 -1.14 -1.17 0.14
C CYS A 31 -1.55 -2.62 0.38
N SER A 32 -1.90 -3.34 -0.68
CA SER A 32 -2.02 -4.80 -0.65
C SER A 32 -0.68 -5.41 -1.05
N CYS A 33 0.01 -5.99 -0.07
CA CYS A 33 1.34 -6.56 -0.25
C CYS A 33 1.30 -7.89 -1.00
N ALA A 34 2.34 -8.14 -1.80
CA ALA A 34 2.60 -9.46 -2.34
C ALA A 34 2.97 -10.44 -1.21
N SER A 35 2.79 -11.74 -1.45
CA SER A 35 3.25 -12.78 -0.53
C SER A 35 4.77 -12.64 -0.30
N GLY A 36 5.19 -12.66 0.95
CA GLY A 36 6.59 -12.41 1.33
C GLY A 36 6.89 -10.95 1.67
N TYR A 37 5.91 -10.02 1.61
CA TYR A 37 6.10 -8.63 2.02
C TYR A 37 5.07 -8.17 3.06
N LYS A 38 5.48 -7.28 3.96
CA LYS A 38 4.69 -6.68 5.04
C LYS A 38 5.04 -5.20 5.22
N GLY A 39 4.36 -4.57 6.17
CA GLY A 39 4.52 -3.15 6.48
C GLY A 39 3.46 -2.28 5.79
N LEU A 40 3.41 -0.99 6.16
CA LEU A 40 2.41 -0.05 5.65
C LEU A 40 2.47 0.08 4.12
N ASP A 41 3.68 0.05 3.56
CA ASP A 41 3.89 0.18 2.12
C ASP A 41 4.44 -1.08 1.45
N CYS A 42 4.54 -2.20 2.18
CA CYS A 42 5.07 -3.46 1.68
C CYS A 42 6.58 -3.46 1.41
N SER A 43 7.32 -2.55 2.04
CA SER A 43 8.79 -2.44 1.95
C SER A 43 9.54 -3.37 2.89
N GLU A 44 8.87 -4.03 3.82
CA GLU A 44 9.48 -5.01 4.71
C GLU A 44 9.31 -6.41 4.11
N ASP A 45 10.41 -7.12 3.88
CA ASP A 45 10.39 -8.52 3.50
C ASP A 45 10.01 -9.38 4.72
N ILE A 46 9.15 -10.38 4.51
CA ILE A 46 8.79 -11.35 5.53
C ILE A 46 9.90 -12.39 5.49
N ASP A 47 10.73 -12.45 6.53
CA ASP A 47 11.71 -13.52 6.64
C ASP A 47 11.00 -14.85 6.96
N GLU A 48 10.75 -15.67 5.94
CA GLU A 48 10.11 -16.97 6.14
C GLU A 48 11.05 -18.01 6.75
N CYS A 49 12.36 -17.74 6.84
CA CYS A 49 13.35 -18.62 7.45
C CYS A 49 13.39 -18.48 8.98
N GLU A 50 12.88 -17.37 9.50
CA GLU A 50 12.76 -17.09 10.95
C GLU A 50 11.37 -17.48 11.52
N GLN A 51 10.55 -18.20 10.75
CA GLN A 51 9.23 -18.73 11.16
C GLN A 51 9.30 -20.11 11.84
#